data_AF-A0A9E4SQU5-F1
#
_entry.id   AF-A0A9E4SQU5-F1
#
_cell.length_a   1.000
_cell.length_b   1.000
_cell.length_c   1.000
_cell.angle_alpha   90.00
_cell.angle_beta   90.00
_cell.angle_gamma   90.00
#
_symmetry.space_group_name_H-M   'P 1'
#
loop_
_entity.id
_entity.type
_entity.pdbx_description
1 polymer ?
#
loop_
_entity_poly.entity_id
_entity_poly.type
_entity_poly.pdbx_seq_one_letter_code
_entity_poly.pdbx_strand_id
1 'polypeptide(L)'
;NADTGFLAENIDETVAGMMYTLPSTLGLFDRQVGRVAEMLHAKGALLYGDGANQNAFLGRARFGDMGFDVVHLNLHKTFSTPHGGGGPGAGPVCVKSHLAPYLPAPIIEQSDGSFSLARPPKSIGKTMAFHGNFGVLVRALTYMKSLGGDGLRHVSENAVINANYVQARLKGAYKLAVDRPCMHEVVISGSRQKARGPKTLDIAKRLIDYGFHPPTIYFPLIVDEAMMIEPTETESIEALDAFCDAMLAIDRECTETPEIVKAAPTTAPLRRLDEASAARKPVLRWQPPA
;
A
#
# COMPACT_ATOMS: atom_id res chain seq x y z
N ASN A 1 -3.58 -10.36 -11.99
CA ASN A 1 -4.22 -11.49 -11.29
C ASN A 1 -3.23 -12.64 -11.26
N ALA A 2 -3.35 -13.53 -10.27
CA ALA A 2 -2.56 -14.74 -10.16
C ALA A 2 -2.78 -15.64 -11.39
N ASP A 3 -1.69 -16.27 -11.81
CA ASP A 3 -1.69 -17.31 -12.83
C ASP A 3 -1.99 -18.66 -12.15
N THR A 4 -3.23 -19.11 -12.29
CA THR A 4 -3.68 -20.37 -11.68
C THR A 4 -3.09 -21.61 -12.37
N GLY A 5 -2.60 -21.50 -13.61
CA GLY A 5 -1.86 -22.56 -14.28
C GLY A 5 -0.50 -22.76 -13.63
N PHE A 6 0.26 -21.67 -13.47
CA PHE A 6 1.54 -21.69 -12.75
C PHE A 6 1.38 -22.25 -11.33
N LEU A 7 0.35 -21.80 -10.60
CA LEU A 7 0.09 -22.30 -9.24
C LEU A 7 -0.24 -23.80 -9.23
N ALA A 8 -1.00 -24.31 -10.21
CA ALA A 8 -1.34 -25.73 -10.26
C ALA A 8 -0.11 -26.64 -10.45
N GLU A 9 0.92 -26.14 -11.14
CA GLU A 9 2.18 -26.86 -11.38
C GLU A 9 3.15 -26.78 -10.20
N ASN A 10 3.01 -25.78 -9.32
CA ASN A 10 4.00 -25.46 -8.28
C ASN A 10 3.50 -25.59 -6.84
N ILE A 11 2.20 -25.80 -6.61
CA ILE A 11 1.66 -26.06 -5.27
C ILE A 11 1.59 -27.56 -5.02
N ASP A 12 2.42 -28.05 -4.10
CA ASP A 12 2.41 -29.41 -3.57
C ASP A 12 2.30 -29.41 -2.03
N GLU A 13 2.34 -30.61 -1.44
CA GLU A 13 2.22 -30.83 0.01
C GLU A 13 3.43 -30.31 0.82
N THR A 14 4.49 -29.81 0.16
CA THR A 14 5.65 -29.21 0.82
C THR A 14 5.50 -27.70 1.03
N VAL A 15 4.53 -27.07 0.36
CA VAL A 15 4.24 -25.64 0.48
C VAL A 15 3.56 -25.34 1.81
N ALA A 16 4.20 -24.55 2.67
CA ALA A 16 3.63 -24.15 3.96
C ALA A 16 2.51 -23.11 3.82
N GLY A 17 2.64 -22.19 2.86
CA GLY A 17 1.63 -21.19 2.58
C GLY A 17 2.06 -20.17 1.53
N MET A 18 1.12 -19.34 1.10
CA MET A 18 1.30 -18.30 0.09
C MET A 18 0.94 -16.93 0.68
N MET A 19 1.79 -15.93 0.47
CA MET A 19 1.50 -14.55 0.80
C MET A 19 0.82 -13.85 -0.37
N TYR A 20 -0.26 -13.13 -0.08
CA TYR A 20 -1.11 -12.56 -1.11
C TYR A 20 -1.62 -11.17 -0.68
N THR A 21 -1.29 -10.15 -1.45
CA THR A 21 -1.85 -8.80 -1.27
C THR A 21 -3.13 -8.69 -2.10
N LEU A 22 -4.23 -8.28 -1.47
CA LEU A 22 -5.50 -8.07 -2.15
C LEU A 22 -6.12 -6.73 -1.73
N PRO A 23 -6.48 -5.85 -2.68
CA PRO A 23 -6.07 -5.83 -4.10
C PRO A 23 -4.55 -5.97 -4.27
N SER A 24 -4.12 -6.53 -5.40
CA SER A 24 -2.68 -6.65 -5.74
C SER A 24 -2.00 -5.28 -5.74
N THR A 25 -0.67 -5.26 -5.74
CA THR A 25 0.16 -4.05 -5.83
C THR A 25 0.06 -3.31 -7.16
N LEU A 26 -0.76 -3.80 -8.09
CA LEU A 26 -1.20 -3.06 -9.28
C LEU A 26 -2.49 -2.27 -9.04
N GLY A 27 -3.01 -2.26 -7.81
CA GLY A 27 -4.32 -1.72 -7.48
C GLY A 27 -5.48 -2.52 -8.05
N LEU A 28 -5.31 -3.84 -8.27
CA LEU A 28 -6.33 -4.64 -8.94
C LEU A 28 -6.88 -5.75 -8.05
N PHE A 29 -8.21 -5.86 -7.98
CA PHE A 29 -8.88 -6.96 -7.30
C PHE A 29 -8.70 -8.27 -8.09
N ASP A 30 -8.24 -9.32 -7.40
CA ASP A 30 -8.13 -10.63 -8.00
C ASP A 30 -9.41 -11.44 -7.85
N ARG A 31 -10.10 -11.64 -8.98
CA ARG A 31 -11.33 -12.43 -9.05
C ARG A 31 -11.11 -13.93 -8.82
N GLN A 32 -9.86 -14.40 -8.87
CA GLN A 32 -9.51 -15.82 -8.68
C GLN A 32 -9.08 -16.13 -7.24
N VAL A 33 -9.09 -15.17 -6.31
CA VAL A 33 -8.53 -15.38 -4.95
C VAL A 33 -9.17 -16.57 -4.21
N GLY A 34 -10.48 -16.80 -4.39
CA GLY A 34 -11.16 -17.97 -3.82
C GLY A 34 -10.62 -19.29 -4.38
N ARG A 35 -10.37 -19.33 -5.70
CA ARG A 35 -9.76 -20.50 -6.36
C ARG A 35 -8.33 -20.73 -5.90
N VAL A 36 -7.55 -19.65 -5.70
CA VAL A 36 -6.19 -19.74 -5.14
C VAL A 36 -6.24 -20.33 -3.73
N ALA A 37 -7.17 -19.88 -2.88
CA ALA A 37 -7.36 -20.44 -1.55
C ALA A 37 -7.69 -21.94 -1.59
N GLU A 38 -8.63 -22.35 -2.45
CA GLU A 38 -8.98 -23.77 -2.64
C GLU A 38 -7.77 -24.62 -3.04
N MET A 39 -6.95 -24.12 -3.98
CA MET A 39 -5.77 -24.84 -4.47
C MET A 39 -4.72 -25.04 -3.36
N LEU A 40 -4.48 -24.01 -2.55
CA LEU A 40 -3.57 -24.08 -1.40
C LEU A 40 -4.09 -25.04 -0.34
N HIS A 41 -5.37 -24.89 0.05
CA HIS A 41 -5.99 -25.71 1.09
C HIS A 41 -6.07 -27.18 0.69
N ALA A 42 -6.28 -27.49 -0.60
CA ALA A 42 -6.24 -28.86 -1.10
C ALA A 42 -4.89 -29.57 -0.89
N LYS A 43 -3.81 -28.81 -0.71
CA LYS A 43 -2.45 -29.29 -0.42
C LYS A 43 -2.03 -29.07 1.03
N GLY A 44 -2.94 -28.58 1.88
CA GLY A 44 -2.65 -28.27 3.29
C GLY A 44 -1.86 -26.98 3.51
N ALA A 45 -1.65 -26.17 2.48
CA ALA A 45 -0.95 -24.89 2.56
C ALA A 45 -1.88 -23.77 3.06
N LEU A 46 -1.33 -22.80 3.80
CA LEU A 46 -2.09 -21.65 4.31
C LEU A 46 -2.11 -20.47 3.33
N LEU A 47 -3.17 -19.67 3.34
CA LEU A 47 -3.24 -18.40 2.61
C LEU A 47 -3.07 -17.22 3.57
N TYR A 48 -1.94 -16.51 3.43
CA TYR A 48 -1.61 -15.30 4.18
C TYR A 48 -2.01 -14.04 3.41
N GLY A 49 -2.73 -13.14 4.07
CA GLY A 49 -3.17 -11.85 3.55
C GLY A 49 -2.29 -10.71 3.99
N ASP A 50 -1.69 -10.04 3.02
CA ASP A 50 -1.17 -8.70 3.22
C ASP A 50 -2.33 -7.71 3.14
N GLY A 51 -2.73 -7.19 4.30
CA GLY A 51 -3.84 -6.26 4.46
C GLY A 51 -3.47 -4.79 4.26
N ALA A 52 -2.28 -4.48 3.73
CA ALA A 52 -1.89 -3.10 3.45
C ALA A 52 -2.88 -2.36 2.53
N ASN A 53 -3.56 -3.10 1.64
CA ASN A 53 -4.52 -2.56 0.66
C ASN A 53 -5.99 -2.69 1.11
N GLN A 54 -6.25 -2.91 2.41
CA GLN A 54 -7.62 -3.09 2.91
C GLN A 54 -8.52 -1.86 2.68
N ASN A 55 -7.94 -0.66 2.52
CA ASN A 55 -8.70 0.57 2.26
C ASN A 55 -9.64 0.45 1.06
N ALA A 56 -9.28 -0.37 0.07
CA ALA A 56 -10.07 -0.59 -1.15
C ALA A 56 -11.42 -1.28 -0.97
N PHE A 57 -11.68 -1.95 0.16
CA PHE A 57 -12.91 -2.75 0.32
C PHE A 57 -13.39 -2.85 1.77
N LEU A 58 -13.01 -1.90 2.63
CA LEU A 58 -13.59 -1.74 3.98
C LEU A 58 -15.12 -1.74 3.91
N GLY A 59 -15.76 -2.55 4.76
CA GLY A 59 -17.22 -2.68 4.78
C GLY A 59 -17.84 -3.31 3.52
N ARG A 60 -17.03 -3.78 2.55
CA ARG A 60 -17.51 -4.40 1.30
C ARG A 60 -17.26 -5.90 1.24
N ALA A 61 -16.08 -6.33 1.68
CA ALA A 61 -15.72 -7.74 1.69
C ALA A 61 -14.77 -8.04 2.86
N ARG A 62 -14.62 -9.31 3.21
CA ARG A 62 -13.77 -9.75 4.32
C ARG A 62 -12.78 -10.78 3.82
N PHE A 63 -11.51 -10.64 4.21
CA PHE A 63 -10.48 -11.62 3.88
C PHE A 63 -10.87 -13.06 4.29
N GLY A 64 -11.50 -13.24 5.45
CA GLY A 64 -11.93 -14.56 5.92
C GLY A 64 -12.92 -15.26 4.98
N ASP A 65 -13.82 -14.50 4.33
CA ASP A 65 -14.78 -15.03 3.35
C ASP A 65 -14.11 -15.40 2.02
N MET A 66 -12.93 -14.82 1.74
CA MET A 66 -12.14 -15.10 0.55
C MET A 66 -11.16 -16.26 0.75
N GLY A 67 -11.18 -16.91 1.91
CA GLY A 67 -10.35 -18.09 2.19
C GLY A 67 -9.05 -17.81 2.93
N PHE A 68 -8.68 -16.56 3.22
CA PHE A 68 -7.47 -16.23 3.98
C PHE A 68 -7.50 -16.82 5.39
N ASP A 69 -6.38 -17.39 5.82
CA ASP A 69 -6.25 -18.03 7.14
C ASP A 69 -5.64 -17.11 8.17
N VAL A 70 -4.75 -16.22 7.72
CA VAL A 70 -4.07 -15.21 8.53
C VAL A 70 -3.93 -13.93 7.72
N VAL A 71 -4.12 -12.77 8.35
CA VAL A 71 -4.00 -11.46 7.71
C VAL A 71 -3.32 -10.51 8.67
N HIS A 72 -2.36 -9.72 8.21
CA HIS A 72 -1.91 -8.55 8.96
C HIS A 72 -2.58 -7.28 8.42
N LEU A 73 -2.89 -6.33 9.30
CA LEU A 73 -3.47 -5.03 8.93
C LEU A 73 -2.48 -3.89 9.20
N ASN A 74 -2.55 -2.80 8.44
CA ASN A 74 -1.73 -1.62 8.68
C ASN A 74 -2.57 -0.48 9.26
N LEU A 75 -2.57 -0.32 10.58
CA LEU A 75 -3.37 0.76 11.21
C LEU A 75 -2.90 2.17 10.82
N HIS A 76 -1.62 2.30 10.50
CA HIS A 76 -0.97 3.53 10.02
C HIS A 76 -1.17 3.81 8.54
N LYS A 77 -1.98 2.99 7.86
CA LYS A 77 -2.49 3.26 6.52
C LYS A 77 -4.00 3.39 6.58
N THR A 78 -4.69 2.26 6.73
CA THR A 78 -6.14 2.13 6.57
C THR A 78 -6.96 2.76 7.71
N PHE A 79 -6.39 2.90 8.91
CA PHE A 79 -7.14 3.30 10.12
C PHE A 79 -6.67 4.63 10.70
N SER A 80 -6.31 5.55 9.79
CA SER A 80 -6.02 6.98 10.05
C SER A 80 -4.93 7.30 11.07
N THR A 81 -4.12 6.33 11.51
CA THR A 81 -3.03 6.63 12.44
C THR A 81 -1.87 7.27 11.69
N PRO A 82 -1.21 8.31 12.23
CA PRO A 82 -0.28 9.13 11.45
C PRO A 82 0.98 8.35 11.03
N HIS A 83 1.46 8.63 9.82
CA HIS A 83 2.68 8.02 9.26
C HIS A 83 3.96 8.46 9.98
N GLY A 84 3.98 9.65 10.60
CA GLY A 84 5.08 10.11 11.45
C GLY A 84 6.47 10.21 10.79
N GLY A 85 6.52 10.38 9.47
CA GLY A 85 7.79 10.40 8.73
C GLY A 85 8.50 9.03 8.63
N GLY A 86 7.80 7.93 8.93
CA GLY A 86 8.34 6.57 8.87
C GLY A 86 7.90 5.65 10.01
N GLY A 87 7.18 6.17 11.00
CA GLY A 87 6.61 5.42 12.12
C GLY A 87 6.22 6.32 13.29
N PRO A 88 5.60 5.77 14.35
CA PRO A 88 5.33 4.35 14.58
C PRO A 88 4.07 3.83 13.86
N GLY A 89 3.94 2.51 13.75
CA GLY A 89 2.74 1.85 13.25
C GLY A 89 2.21 0.78 14.20
N ALA A 90 1.07 0.16 13.87
CA ALA A 90 0.62 -1.07 14.51
C ALA A 90 0.16 -2.05 13.43
N GLY A 91 0.56 -3.32 13.60
CA GLY A 91 0.30 -4.42 12.68
C GLY A 91 -0.50 -5.56 13.31
N PRO A 92 -1.79 -5.40 13.63
CA PRO A 92 -2.59 -6.49 14.17
C PRO A 92 -2.61 -7.67 13.20
N VAL A 93 -2.45 -8.88 13.74
CA VAL A 93 -2.56 -10.13 12.98
C VAL A 93 -3.87 -10.80 13.36
N CYS A 94 -4.75 -10.96 12.39
CA CYS A 94 -6.03 -11.64 12.51
C CYS A 94 -5.90 -13.05 11.94
N VAL A 95 -6.46 -14.06 12.62
CA VAL A 95 -6.34 -15.46 12.21
C VAL A 95 -7.68 -16.18 12.29
N LYS A 96 -7.86 -17.23 11.48
CA LYS A 96 -8.94 -18.21 11.67
C LYS A 96 -8.74 -19.00 12.96
N SER A 97 -9.83 -19.58 13.46
CA SER A 97 -9.87 -20.29 14.76
C SER A 97 -8.82 -21.38 14.90
N HIS A 98 -8.48 -22.11 13.83
CA HIS A 98 -7.48 -23.18 13.87
C HIS A 98 -6.04 -22.67 14.10
N LEU A 99 -5.77 -21.39 13.81
CA LEU A 99 -4.49 -20.74 14.06
C LEU A 99 -4.46 -19.94 15.38
N ALA A 100 -5.62 -19.68 16.01
CA ALA A 100 -5.71 -18.96 17.27
C ALA A 100 -4.83 -19.53 18.41
N PRO A 101 -4.70 -20.87 18.58
CA PRO A 101 -3.81 -21.46 19.59
C PRO A 101 -2.34 -21.06 19.47
N TYR A 102 -1.92 -20.60 18.29
CA TYR A 102 -0.53 -20.27 17.96
C TYR A 102 -0.23 -18.77 18.03
N LEU A 103 -1.22 -17.92 18.31
CA LEU A 103 -1.02 -16.47 18.38
C LEU A 103 0.11 -16.09 19.36
N PRO A 104 0.85 -14.99 19.07
CA PRO A 104 1.83 -14.46 20.01
C PRO A 104 1.20 -14.12 21.36
N ALA A 105 1.91 -14.39 22.44
CA ALA A 105 1.46 -14.06 23.79
C ALA A 105 1.98 -12.69 24.25
N PRO A 106 1.21 -11.95 25.08
CA PRO A 106 -0.15 -12.26 25.53
C PRO A 106 -1.24 -11.84 24.52
N ILE A 107 -2.41 -12.48 24.59
CA ILE A 107 -3.66 -12.01 23.97
C ILE A 107 -4.58 -11.39 25.03
N ILE A 108 -5.57 -10.62 24.60
CA ILE A 108 -6.62 -10.10 25.48
C ILE A 108 -7.80 -11.09 25.48
N GLU A 109 -8.21 -11.53 26.66
CA GLU A 109 -9.43 -12.31 26.88
C GLU A 109 -10.45 -11.50 27.68
N GLN A 110 -11.73 -11.69 27.38
CA GLN A 110 -12.83 -11.08 28.10
C GLN A 110 -13.64 -12.17 28.82
N SER A 111 -13.79 -12.07 30.13
CA SER A 111 -14.64 -12.95 30.95
C SER A 111 -15.38 -12.11 31.99
N ASP A 112 -16.67 -12.36 32.17
CA ASP A 112 -17.51 -11.73 33.20
C ASP A 112 -17.43 -10.19 33.23
N GLY A 113 -17.33 -9.56 32.05
CA GLY A 113 -17.21 -8.10 31.92
C GLY A 113 -15.82 -7.54 32.25
N SER A 114 -14.84 -8.38 32.58
CA SER A 114 -13.45 -8.01 32.83
C SER A 114 -12.53 -8.40 31.66
N PHE A 115 -11.42 -7.68 31.50
CA PHE A 115 -10.38 -8.00 30.52
C PHE A 115 -9.14 -8.50 31.24
N SER A 116 -8.53 -9.55 30.72
CA SER A 116 -7.29 -10.13 31.24
C SER A 116 -6.31 -10.49 30.12
N LEU A 117 -5.04 -10.67 30.49
CA LEU A 117 -4.01 -11.16 29.58
C LEU A 117 -3.93 -12.68 29.68
N ALA A 118 -4.00 -13.35 28.54
CA ALA A 118 -3.91 -14.80 28.46
C ALA A 118 -2.77 -15.25 27.54
N ARG A 119 -2.33 -16.49 27.73
CA ARG A 119 -1.33 -17.14 26.88
C ARG A 119 -2.00 -18.25 26.08
N PRO A 120 -2.02 -18.16 24.73
CA PRO A 120 -2.50 -19.27 23.89
C PRO A 120 -1.69 -20.55 24.14
N PRO A 121 -2.33 -21.74 24.13
CA PRO A 121 -1.70 -22.98 24.58
C PRO A 121 -0.50 -23.42 23.72
N LYS A 122 -0.48 -23.05 22.43
CA LYS A 122 0.61 -23.35 21.49
C LYS A 122 1.29 -22.07 21.00
N SER A 123 1.25 -21.00 21.80
CA SER A 123 1.76 -19.69 21.41
C SER A 123 3.20 -19.77 20.88
N ILE A 124 3.46 -19.09 19.77
CA ILE A 124 4.82 -18.93 19.21
C ILE A 124 5.74 -18.04 20.06
N GLY A 125 5.26 -17.58 21.22
CA GLY A 125 6.01 -16.72 22.13
C GLY A 125 5.72 -15.25 21.93
N LYS A 126 6.66 -14.40 22.34
CA LYS A 126 6.51 -12.95 22.34
C LYS A 126 7.27 -12.34 21.17
N THR A 127 6.61 -11.52 20.36
CA THR A 127 7.19 -10.88 19.16
C THR A 127 7.64 -9.44 19.40
N MET A 128 7.22 -8.81 20.50
CA MET A 128 7.58 -7.43 20.83
C MET A 128 7.43 -7.14 22.33
N ALA A 129 8.02 -6.04 22.81
CA ALA A 129 7.83 -5.59 24.20
C ALA A 129 6.36 -5.21 24.48
N PHE A 130 5.94 -5.41 25.74
CA PHE A 130 4.57 -5.10 26.21
C PHE A 130 3.46 -5.72 25.33
N HIS A 131 2.50 -4.91 24.85
CA HIS A 131 1.24 -5.36 24.21
C HIS A 131 0.96 -4.64 22.89
N GLY A 132 1.99 -4.13 22.22
CA GLY A 132 1.81 -3.30 21.04
C GLY A 132 1.82 -1.80 21.32
N ASN A 133 1.74 -1.02 20.24
CA ASN A 133 1.71 0.43 20.29
C ASN A 133 0.32 0.93 20.69
N PHE A 134 0.00 0.88 21.99
CA PHE A 134 -1.34 1.16 22.53
C PHE A 134 -1.94 2.49 22.05
N GLY A 135 -1.15 3.57 21.99
CA GLY A 135 -1.63 4.85 21.48
C GLY A 135 -2.04 4.82 20.00
N VAL A 136 -1.43 3.96 19.19
CA VAL A 136 -1.84 3.73 17.78
C VAL A 136 -3.16 2.95 17.75
N LEU A 137 -3.29 1.93 18.60
CA LEU A 137 -4.53 1.14 18.71
C LEU A 137 -5.73 2.00 19.12
N VAL A 138 -5.56 2.91 20.10
CA VAL A 138 -6.62 3.83 20.55
C VAL A 138 -7.08 4.74 19.41
N ARG A 139 -6.16 5.29 18.60
CA ARG A 139 -6.52 6.14 17.45
C ARG A 139 -7.33 5.38 16.40
N ALA A 140 -6.88 4.17 16.05
CA ALA A 140 -7.61 3.32 15.11
C ALA A 140 -9.01 2.95 15.65
N LEU A 141 -9.13 2.64 16.95
CA LEU A 141 -10.41 2.39 17.59
C LEU A 141 -11.33 3.61 17.51
N THR A 142 -10.82 4.81 17.83
CA THR A 142 -11.59 6.06 17.72
C THR A 142 -12.06 6.28 16.30
N TYR A 143 -11.19 6.14 15.30
CA TYR A 143 -11.55 6.26 13.88
C TYR A 143 -12.69 5.31 13.48
N MET A 144 -12.56 4.02 13.80
CA MET A 144 -13.60 3.03 13.51
C MET A 144 -14.93 3.35 14.23
N LYS A 145 -14.87 3.79 15.49
CA LYS A 145 -16.06 4.16 16.27
C LYS A 145 -16.73 5.43 15.76
N SER A 146 -15.96 6.42 15.32
CA SER A 146 -16.47 7.68 14.79
C SER A 146 -17.15 7.53 13.44
N LEU A 147 -16.61 6.70 12.55
CA LEU A 147 -17.20 6.46 11.23
C LEU A 147 -18.37 5.47 11.25
N GLY A 148 -18.30 4.46 12.11
CA GLY A 148 -19.25 3.35 12.09
C GLY A 148 -19.17 2.52 10.80
N GLY A 149 -20.09 1.56 10.65
CA GLY A 149 -20.09 0.64 9.51
C GLY A 149 -20.29 1.35 8.16
N ASP A 150 -21.26 2.25 8.09
CA ASP A 150 -21.56 3.00 6.86
C ASP A 150 -20.43 3.95 6.48
N GLY A 151 -19.82 4.64 7.45
CA GLY A 151 -18.67 5.50 7.19
C GLY A 151 -17.46 4.73 6.67
N LEU A 152 -17.14 3.57 7.26
CA LEU A 152 -16.06 2.70 6.77
C LEU A 152 -16.33 2.16 5.36
N ARG A 153 -17.60 1.95 5.01
CA ARG A 153 -17.99 1.58 3.66
C ARG A 153 -17.74 2.73 2.68
N HIS A 154 -18.15 3.96 3.01
CA HIS A 154 -17.91 5.15 2.20
C HIS A 154 -16.42 5.43 1.99
N VAL A 155 -15.57 5.16 2.99
CA VAL A 155 -14.10 5.25 2.86
C VAL A 155 -13.62 4.44 1.64
N SER A 156 -13.99 3.17 1.55
CA SER A 156 -13.56 2.34 0.42
C SER A 156 -14.16 2.77 -0.92
N GLU A 157 -15.42 3.17 -0.95
CA GLU A 157 -16.10 3.63 -2.17
C GLU A 157 -15.41 4.89 -2.74
N ASN A 158 -15.12 5.84 -1.86
CA ASN A 158 -14.51 7.11 -2.21
C ASN A 158 -13.03 6.94 -2.60
N ALA A 159 -12.27 6.08 -1.90
CA ALA A 159 -10.90 5.77 -2.29
C ALA A 159 -10.84 5.14 -3.69
N VAL A 160 -11.77 4.22 -3.99
CA VAL A 160 -11.84 3.55 -5.30
C VAL A 160 -12.24 4.52 -6.41
N ILE A 161 -13.27 5.35 -6.21
CA ILE A 161 -13.70 6.30 -7.25
C ILE A 161 -12.64 7.38 -7.50
N ASN A 162 -11.95 7.87 -6.47
CA ASN A 162 -10.87 8.84 -6.61
C ASN A 162 -9.72 8.28 -7.46
N ALA A 163 -9.31 7.03 -7.22
CA ALA A 163 -8.27 6.39 -8.02
C ALA A 163 -8.69 6.16 -9.49
N ASN A 164 -9.93 5.74 -9.72
CA ASN A 164 -10.46 5.57 -11.08
C ASN A 164 -10.63 6.92 -11.81
N TYR A 165 -10.92 8.01 -11.08
CA TYR A 165 -10.95 9.36 -11.62
C TYR A 165 -9.56 9.78 -12.14
N VAL A 166 -8.53 9.60 -11.31
CA VAL A 166 -7.13 9.85 -11.69
C VAL A 166 -6.72 8.98 -12.89
N GLN A 167 -7.06 7.69 -12.86
CA GLN A 167 -6.81 6.78 -13.99
C GLN A 167 -7.44 7.31 -15.28
N ALA A 168 -8.72 7.71 -15.24
CA ALA A 168 -9.45 8.20 -16.41
C ALA A 168 -8.86 9.49 -16.98
N ARG A 169 -8.38 10.39 -16.12
CA ARG A 169 -7.71 11.64 -16.52
C ARG A 169 -6.34 11.39 -17.17
N LEU A 170 -5.58 10.43 -16.66
CA LEU A 170 -4.18 10.24 -17.07
C LEU A 170 -3.98 9.21 -18.20
N LYS A 171 -4.94 8.32 -18.48
CA LYS A 171 -4.78 7.21 -19.45
C LYS A 171 -4.41 7.63 -20.88
N GLY A 172 -4.72 8.87 -21.27
CA GLY A 172 -4.36 9.41 -22.59
C GLY A 172 -2.87 9.72 -22.70
N ALA A 173 -2.32 10.39 -21.68
CA ALA A 173 -0.93 10.83 -21.65
C ALA A 173 0.03 9.73 -21.18
N TYR A 174 -0.35 8.99 -20.14
CA TYR A 174 0.48 7.97 -19.52
C TYR A 174 0.01 6.55 -19.88
N LYS A 175 0.96 5.63 -20.04
CA LYS A 175 0.64 4.22 -20.30
C LYS A 175 0.10 3.60 -19.00
N LEU A 176 -1.10 3.07 -19.01
CA LEU A 176 -1.60 2.27 -17.88
C LEU A 176 -0.81 0.95 -17.78
N ALA A 177 -0.47 0.51 -16.57
CA ALA A 177 0.13 -0.81 -16.37
C ALA A 177 -0.84 -1.93 -16.80
N VAL A 178 -2.11 -1.77 -16.46
CA VAL A 178 -3.21 -2.62 -16.90
C VAL A 178 -4.41 -1.72 -17.24
N ASP A 179 -4.92 -1.83 -18.46
CA ASP A 179 -6.05 -1.03 -18.94
C ASP A 179 -7.39 -1.63 -18.50
N ARG A 180 -7.69 -1.49 -17.21
CA ARG A 180 -9.00 -1.84 -16.60
C ARG A 180 -9.23 -1.01 -15.34
N PRO A 181 -10.48 -0.90 -14.85
CA PRO A 181 -10.76 -0.23 -13.58
C PRO A 181 -9.90 -0.76 -12.45
N CYS A 182 -9.32 0.16 -11.70
CA CYS A 182 -8.51 -0.14 -10.54
C CYS A 182 -9.35 -0.09 -9.25
N MET A 183 -8.73 -0.42 -8.13
CA MET A 183 -9.30 -0.32 -6.80
C MET A 183 -8.89 1.03 -6.21
N HIS A 184 -8.22 1.07 -5.05
CA HIS A 184 -7.85 2.29 -4.34
C HIS A 184 -6.61 3.01 -4.90
N GLU A 185 -5.87 2.38 -5.80
CA GLU A 185 -4.65 2.92 -6.41
C GLU A 185 -4.58 2.59 -7.90
N VAL A 186 -3.87 3.41 -8.67
CA VAL A 186 -3.61 3.18 -10.10
C VAL A 186 -2.10 3.15 -10.36
N VAL A 187 -1.65 2.17 -11.16
CA VAL A 187 -0.27 2.12 -11.65
C VAL A 187 -0.22 2.55 -13.11
N ILE A 188 0.55 3.61 -13.36
CA ILE A 188 0.90 4.09 -14.69
C ILE A 188 2.41 3.93 -14.92
N SER A 189 2.84 3.94 -16.18
CA SER A 189 4.22 3.83 -16.60
C SER A 189 4.68 5.11 -17.29
N GLY A 190 5.82 5.64 -16.84
CA GLY A 190 6.54 6.75 -17.45
C GLY A 190 7.32 6.36 -18.72
N SER A 191 7.14 5.14 -19.26
CA SER A 191 7.94 4.65 -20.39
C SER A 191 7.81 5.52 -21.65
N ARG A 192 6.64 6.13 -21.88
CA ARG A 192 6.40 7.06 -23.00
C ARG A 192 7.17 8.37 -22.83
N GLN A 193 7.32 8.84 -21.60
CA GLN A 193 8.07 10.04 -21.25
C GLN A 193 9.58 9.75 -21.36
N LYS A 194 10.03 8.58 -20.87
CA LYS A 194 11.42 8.12 -21.01
C LYS A 194 11.86 8.03 -22.46
N ALA A 195 11.00 7.57 -23.37
CA ALA A 195 11.27 7.55 -24.81
C ALA A 195 11.52 8.96 -25.41
N ARG A 196 11.04 10.02 -24.74
CA ARG A 196 11.27 11.43 -25.08
C ARG A 196 12.41 12.07 -24.28
N GLY A 197 13.04 11.34 -23.36
CA GLY A 197 14.20 11.78 -22.59
C GLY A 197 13.99 11.73 -21.06
N PRO A 198 12.99 12.42 -20.48
CA PRO A 198 12.80 12.42 -19.03
C PRO A 198 12.34 11.07 -18.47
N LYS A 199 13.01 10.57 -17.43
CA LYS A 199 12.60 9.34 -16.71
C LYS A 199 11.55 9.64 -15.63
N THR A 200 10.94 8.59 -15.06
CA THR A 200 9.96 8.74 -13.97
C THR A 200 10.52 9.51 -12.77
N LEU A 201 11.80 9.33 -12.43
CA LEU A 201 12.44 10.15 -11.39
C LEU A 201 12.37 11.65 -11.71
N ASP A 202 12.52 12.04 -12.97
CA ASP A 202 12.48 13.44 -13.38
C ASP A 202 11.06 14.00 -13.26
N ILE A 203 10.06 13.22 -13.65
CA ILE A 203 8.63 13.55 -13.46
C ILE A 203 8.32 13.73 -11.97
N ALA A 204 8.78 12.79 -11.13
CA ALA A 204 8.62 12.88 -9.69
C ALA A 204 9.28 14.15 -9.13
N LYS A 205 10.49 14.48 -9.55
CA LYS A 205 11.13 15.73 -9.12
C LYS A 205 10.41 16.97 -9.65
N ARG A 206 9.85 16.90 -10.85
CA ARG A 206 9.09 18.01 -11.44
C ARG A 206 7.77 18.26 -10.71
N LEU A 207 7.08 17.23 -10.23
CA LEU A 207 5.90 17.37 -9.37
C LEU A 207 6.15 18.22 -8.11
N ILE A 208 7.36 18.15 -7.54
CA ILE A 208 7.74 18.97 -6.38
C ILE A 208 7.69 20.46 -6.74
N ASP A 209 8.10 20.83 -7.96
CA ASP A 209 8.02 22.23 -8.41
C ASP A 209 6.57 22.71 -8.59
N TYR A 210 5.63 21.78 -8.82
CA TYR A 210 4.19 22.03 -8.83
C TYR A 210 3.55 22.00 -7.44
N GLY A 211 4.34 21.81 -6.37
CA GLY A 211 3.85 21.77 -5.00
C GLY A 211 3.30 20.43 -4.54
N PHE A 212 3.51 19.35 -5.30
CA PHE A 212 3.05 18.00 -4.94
C PHE A 212 4.18 17.14 -4.38
N HIS A 213 3.87 16.36 -3.33
CA HIS A 213 4.68 15.20 -3.01
C HIS A 213 4.49 14.15 -4.11
N PRO A 214 5.55 13.56 -4.68
CA PRO A 214 5.40 12.58 -5.74
C PRO A 214 4.72 11.30 -5.26
N PRO A 215 4.04 10.57 -6.15
CA PRO A 215 3.53 9.24 -5.84
C PRO A 215 4.68 8.26 -5.58
N THR A 216 4.36 7.03 -5.19
CA THR A 216 5.36 5.95 -5.19
C THR A 216 5.86 5.73 -6.61
N ILE A 217 7.18 5.66 -6.78
CA ILE A 217 7.83 5.43 -8.08
C ILE A 217 8.65 4.15 -8.06
N TYR A 218 8.84 3.55 -9.24
CA TYR A 218 9.60 2.32 -9.44
C TYR A 218 9.07 1.10 -8.65
N PHE A 219 7.80 1.14 -8.27
CA PHE A 219 7.07 0.03 -7.69
C PHE A 219 5.63 0.02 -8.22
N PRO A 220 5.03 -1.15 -8.52
CA PRO A 220 5.60 -2.49 -8.43
C PRO A 220 6.69 -2.75 -9.49
N LEU A 221 7.66 -3.63 -9.17
CA LEU A 221 8.86 -3.88 -9.98
C LEU A 221 8.57 -4.47 -11.37
N ILE A 222 7.39 -5.04 -11.57
CA ILE A 222 6.95 -5.63 -12.84
C ILE A 222 6.50 -4.58 -13.87
N VAL A 223 6.48 -3.29 -13.51
CA VAL A 223 6.13 -2.19 -14.39
C VAL A 223 7.34 -1.29 -14.59
N ASP A 224 7.86 -1.23 -15.82
CA ASP A 224 8.95 -0.30 -16.16
C ASP A 224 8.51 1.16 -15.96
N GLU A 225 9.39 1.99 -15.39
CA GLU A 225 9.12 3.39 -15.07
C GLU A 225 7.81 3.62 -14.27
N ALA A 226 7.47 2.70 -13.36
CA ALA A 226 6.22 2.73 -12.60
C ALA A 226 6.03 4.02 -11.79
N MET A 227 4.80 4.54 -11.80
CA MET A 227 4.26 5.50 -10.84
C MET A 227 2.94 4.93 -10.31
N MET A 228 2.87 4.71 -8.99
CA MET A 228 1.73 4.15 -8.28
C MET A 228 1.06 5.24 -7.45
N ILE A 229 -0.15 5.63 -7.87
CA ILE A 229 -0.89 6.77 -7.34
C ILE A 229 -2.07 6.26 -6.53
N GLU A 230 -2.05 6.52 -5.23
CA GLU A 230 -3.14 6.24 -4.29
C GLU A 230 -3.65 7.59 -3.73
N PRO A 231 -4.78 8.13 -4.24
CA PRO A 231 -5.29 9.43 -3.79
C PRO A 231 -6.00 9.37 -2.44
N THR A 232 -6.44 8.19 -1.99
CA THR A 232 -7.31 7.98 -0.82
C THR A 232 -8.67 8.68 -0.93
N GLU A 233 -9.54 8.48 0.06
CA GLU A 233 -10.89 9.01 0.10
C GLU A 233 -10.99 10.46 0.59
N THR A 234 -9.95 10.97 1.25
CA THR A 234 -9.99 12.28 1.94
C THR A 234 -9.60 13.45 1.06
N GLU A 235 -9.01 13.19 -0.11
CA GLU A 235 -8.66 14.23 -1.07
C GLU A 235 -9.90 14.72 -1.83
N SER A 236 -10.00 16.03 -2.00
CA SER A 236 -11.11 16.67 -2.70
C SER A 236 -10.96 16.57 -4.22
N ILE A 237 -12.06 16.72 -4.97
CA ILE A 237 -12.00 16.69 -6.44
C ILE A 237 -11.07 17.77 -7.00
N GLU A 238 -11.01 18.94 -6.36
CA GLU A 238 -10.11 20.03 -6.75
C GLU A 238 -8.64 19.66 -6.58
N ALA A 239 -8.30 18.91 -5.52
CA ALA A 239 -6.94 18.40 -5.32
C ALA A 239 -6.58 17.34 -6.37
N LEU A 240 -7.52 16.44 -6.70
CA LEU A 240 -7.34 15.45 -7.77
C LEU A 240 -7.16 16.13 -9.13
N ASP A 241 -7.94 17.18 -9.41
CA ASP A 241 -7.85 17.99 -10.62
C ASP A 241 -6.48 18.65 -10.74
N ALA A 242 -6.06 19.36 -9.69
CA ALA A 242 -4.77 20.04 -9.66
C ALA A 242 -3.60 19.05 -9.85
N PHE A 243 -3.65 17.87 -9.21
CA PHE A 243 -2.65 16.83 -9.40
C PHE A 243 -2.63 16.31 -10.84
N CYS A 244 -3.80 16.00 -11.41
CA CYS A 244 -3.91 15.51 -12.78
C CYS A 244 -3.44 16.56 -13.80
N ASP A 245 -3.77 17.83 -13.59
CA ASP A 245 -3.35 18.93 -14.47
C ASP A 245 -1.85 19.17 -14.40
N ALA A 246 -1.24 19.05 -13.22
CA ALA A 246 0.22 19.07 -13.07
C ALA A 246 0.86 17.91 -13.84
N MET A 247 0.36 16.68 -13.69
CA MET A 247 0.86 15.52 -14.43
C MET A 247 0.72 15.71 -15.96
N LEU A 248 -0.43 16.18 -16.43
CA LEU A 248 -0.66 16.44 -17.86
C LEU A 248 0.21 17.59 -18.40
N ALA A 249 0.51 18.60 -17.57
CA ALA A 249 1.45 19.65 -17.92
C ALA A 249 2.88 19.09 -18.05
N ILE A 250 3.33 18.30 -17.08
CA ILE A 250 4.65 17.65 -17.11
C ILE A 250 4.80 16.74 -18.34
N ASP A 251 3.74 16.03 -18.74
CA ASP A 251 3.74 15.24 -19.96
C ASP A 251 4.02 16.08 -21.23
N ARG A 252 3.43 17.28 -21.32
CA ARG A 252 3.71 18.24 -22.40
C ARG A 252 5.14 18.78 -22.31
N GLU A 253 5.58 19.17 -21.11
CA GLU A 253 6.94 19.65 -20.84
C GLU A 253 8.01 18.61 -21.24
N CYS A 254 7.71 17.31 -21.10
CA CYS A 254 8.63 16.25 -21.56
C CYS A 254 8.92 16.28 -23.07
N THR A 255 8.08 16.96 -23.86
CA THR A 255 8.27 17.13 -25.32
C THR A 255 8.76 18.53 -25.65
N GLU A 256 8.09 19.55 -25.09
CA GLU A 256 8.32 20.95 -25.46
C GLU A 256 9.58 21.51 -24.81
N THR A 257 9.84 21.15 -23.55
CA THR A 257 10.90 21.72 -22.71
C THR A 257 11.52 20.66 -21.77
N PRO A 258 12.05 19.53 -22.29
CA PRO A 258 12.47 18.40 -21.45
C PRO A 258 13.55 18.75 -20.40
N GLU A 259 14.34 19.79 -20.66
CA GLU A 259 15.41 20.22 -19.74
C GLU A 259 14.87 20.77 -18.41
N ILE A 260 13.69 21.41 -18.38
CA ILE A 260 13.10 21.86 -17.10
C ILE A 260 12.64 20.68 -16.24
N VAL A 261 12.18 19.59 -16.86
CA VAL A 261 11.77 18.36 -16.17
C VAL A 261 13.00 17.67 -15.57
N LYS A 262 14.10 17.58 -16.33
CA LYS A 262 15.37 16.96 -15.87
C LYS A 262 16.06 17.78 -14.79
N ALA A 263 16.00 19.11 -14.86
CA ALA A 263 16.62 20.00 -13.89
C ALA A 263 15.88 20.05 -12.55
N ALA A 264 14.61 19.66 -12.51
CA ALA A 264 13.80 19.66 -11.31
C ALA A 264 14.38 18.77 -10.18
N PRO A 265 14.16 19.11 -8.89
CA PRO A 265 13.38 20.26 -8.44
C PRO A 265 14.22 21.54 -8.45
N THR A 266 13.59 22.66 -8.78
CA THR A 266 14.19 24.00 -8.87
C THR A 266 13.65 24.98 -7.83
N THR A 267 12.45 24.74 -7.28
CA THR A 267 11.82 25.62 -6.28
C THR A 267 11.94 25.09 -4.84
N ALA A 268 12.35 23.82 -4.68
CA ALA A 268 12.54 23.21 -3.36
C ALA A 268 13.76 23.79 -2.61
N PRO A 269 13.79 23.72 -1.25
CA PRO A 269 14.92 24.21 -0.46
C PRO A 269 16.27 23.56 -0.81
N LEU A 270 16.24 22.32 -1.30
CA LEU A 270 17.38 21.59 -1.80
C LEU A 270 17.08 21.05 -3.19
N ARG A 271 18.12 21.02 -4.04
CA ARG A 271 18.09 20.37 -5.35
C ARG A 271 18.30 18.86 -5.20
N ARG A 272 18.53 18.17 -6.32
CA ARG A 272 18.91 16.75 -6.31
C ARG A 272 20.16 16.54 -5.45
N LEU A 273 20.09 15.57 -4.56
CA LEU A 273 21.19 15.18 -3.69
C LEU A 273 22.09 14.18 -4.43
N ASP A 274 23.39 14.19 -4.09
CA ASP A 274 24.34 13.20 -4.59
C ASP A 274 24.21 11.88 -3.82
N GLU A 275 23.26 11.06 -4.26
CA GLU A 275 22.97 9.75 -3.67
C GLU A 275 24.17 8.79 -3.78
N ALA A 276 24.97 8.88 -4.86
CA ALA A 276 26.14 8.03 -5.07
C ALA A 276 27.24 8.32 -4.03
N SER A 277 27.52 9.60 -3.79
CA SER A 277 28.46 9.99 -2.74
C SER A 277 27.92 9.66 -1.36
N ALA A 278 26.63 9.91 -1.09
CA ALA A 278 26.02 9.58 0.21
C ALA A 278 26.11 8.08 0.54
N ALA A 279 25.90 7.21 -0.46
CA ALA A 279 26.02 5.75 -0.28
C ALA A 279 27.48 5.28 -0.09
N ARG A 280 28.44 5.90 -0.78
CA ARG A 280 29.86 5.50 -0.74
C ARG A 280 30.64 6.12 0.42
N LYS A 281 30.24 7.30 0.88
CA LYS A 281 30.90 8.11 1.92
C LYS A 281 29.87 8.64 2.93
N PRO A 282 29.19 7.76 3.68
CA PRO A 282 28.08 8.17 4.53
C PRO A 282 28.56 8.99 5.73
N VAL A 283 27.97 10.18 5.93
CA VAL A 283 28.10 10.98 7.15
C VAL A 283 26.85 10.75 8.01
N LEU A 284 26.93 9.79 8.94
CA LEU A 284 25.77 9.30 9.69
C LEU A 284 25.48 10.05 11.00
N ARG A 285 26.41 10.88 11.44
CA ARG A 285 26.24 11.73 12.62
C ARG A 285 26.94 13.06 12.39
N TRP A 286 26.38 14.11 12.96
CA TRP A 286 27.10 15.37 13.08
C TRP A 286 28.33 15.20 13.97
N GLN A 287 29.42 15.85 13.60
CA GLN A 287 30.64 15.91 14.40
C GLN A 287 30.99 17.39 14.60
N PRO A 288 31.25 17.85 15.84
CA PRO A 288 31.66 19.22 16.07
C PRO A 288 32.97 19.53 15.34
N PRO A 289 33.18 20.79 14.91
CA PRO A 289 34.50 21.23 14.45
C PRO A 289 35.55 20.96 15.52
N ALA A 290 36.75 20.55 15.09
CA ALA A 290 37.90 20.30 15.95
C ALA A 290 38.44 21.60 16.58
#